data_AF-A0A2D1IU83-F1
#
_entry.id   AF-A0A2D1IU83-F1
#
_cell.length_a   1.000
_cell.length_b   1.000
_cell.length_c   1.000
_cell.angle_alpha   90.00
_cell.angle_beta   90.00
_cell.angle_gamma   90.00
#
_symmetry.space_group_name_H-M   'P 1'
#
loop_
_entity.id
_entity.type
_entity.pdbx_description
1 polymer ?
#
loop_
_entity_poly.entity_id
_entity_poly.type
_entity_poly.pdbx_seq_one_letter_code
_entity_poly.pdbx_strand_id
1 'polypeptide(L)'
;MRWPKRNGLVNKPFAQLYIQAIIAGQTKAVEDRTAVLLATRGRTFSYGNAEQAHDEPLFLEKAGEISSISFIVENAVLRAARSLDRVIQHLDLPSYDSVLQLAAADAAKVKVAIDPLALKAANLMFEVIGASAMGRDTLNDRHWRNIRTLSTHNSVSLKAKVLGDILVNKKLYQISAISNLALYVKRPKNLRRYLIQLRKQRI
;
A
#
# COMPACT_ATOMS: atom_id res chain seq x y z
N MET A 1 14.56 -16.96 -10.38
CA MET A 1 13.42 -17.66 -9.74
C MET A 1 12.37 -17.98 -10.81
N ARG A 2 12.17 -19.26 -11.17
CA ARG A 2 11.27 -19.66 -12.27
C ARG A 2 9.96 -20.17 -11.67
N TRP A 3 8.90 -19.36 -11.73
CA TRP A 3 7.58 -19.75 -11.25
C TRP A 3 7.02 -20.91 -12.09
N PRO A 4 6.57 -22.03 -11.47
CA PRO A 4 6.06 -23.18 -12.22
C PRO A 4 4.80 -22.78 -13.01
N LYS A 5 4.84 -23.03 -14.33
CA LYS A 5 3.80 -22.67 -15.30
C LYS A 5 2.41 -23.28 -15.01
N ARG A 6 2.29 -24.22 -14.07
CA ARG A 6 1.03 -24.90 -13.76
C ARG A 6 -0.04 -23.98 -13.15
N ASN A 7 0.31 -22.97 -12.34
CA ASN A 7 -0.69 -22.27 -11.53
C ASN A 7 -0.51 -20.73 -11.52
N GLY A 8 -1.01 -20.05 -12.55
CA GLY A 8 -1.03 -18.57 -12.63
C GLY A 8 -1.84 -17.87 -11.52
N LEU A 9 -2.48 -18.62 -10.62
CA LEU A 9 -3.23 -18.09 -9.48
C LEU A 9 -2.33 -17.58 -8.35
N VAL A 10 -1.16 -18.18 -8.09
CA VAL A 10 -0.23 -17.69 -7.04
C VAL A 10 0.42 -16.36 -7.43
N ASN A 11 0.57 -16.11 -8.74
CA ASN A 11 1.06 -14.82 -9.24
C ASN A 11 0.17 -13.66 -8.82
N LYS A 12 -1.13 -13.87 -8.57
CA LYS A 12 -2.06 -12.78 -8.20
C LYS A 12 -1.79 -12.23 -6.79
N PRO A 13 -1.81 -13.03 -5.71
CA PRO A 13 -1.47 -12.53 -4.38
C PRO A 13 0.01 -12.14 -4.29
N PHE A 14 0.92 -12.80 -5.03
CA PHE A 14 2.32 -12.36 -5.13
C PHE A 14 2.46 -10.95 -5.72
N ALA A 15 1.88 -10.68 -6.88
CA ALA A 15 1.97 -9.37 -7.52
C ALA A 15 1.35 -8.26 -6.66
N GLN A 16 0.27 -8.57 -5.93
CA GLN A 16 -0.32 -7.64 -4.96
C GLN A 16 0.63 -7.35 -3.81
N LEU A 17 1.21 -8.39 -3.20
CA LEU A 17 2.15 -8.21 -2.09
C LEU A 17 3.43 -7.50 -2.53
N TYR A 18 3.88 -7.71 -3.77
CA TYR A 18 5.04 -7.02 -4.34
C TYR A 18 4.87 -5.50 -4.35
N ILE A 19 3.70 -5.00 -4.75
CA ILE A 19 3.39 -3.55 -4.66
C ILE A 19 3.48 -3.08 -3.20
N GLN A 20 2.98 -3.88 -2.25
CA GLN A 20 3.01 -3.54 -0.83
C GLN A 20 4.43 -3.55 -0.26
N ALA A 21 5.31 -4.41 -0.77
CA ALA A 21 6.73 -4.39 -0.43
C ALA A 21 7.42 -3.11 -0.95
N ILE A 22 7.05 -2.62 -2.14
CA ILE A 22 7.55 -1.33 -2.62
C ILE A 22 7.06 -0.19 -1.72
N ILE A 23 5.77 -0.21 -1.34
CA ILE A 23 5.22 0.79 -0.39
C ILE A 23 5.98 0.75 0.93
N ALA A 24 6.26 -0.44 1.48
CA ALA A 24 7.06 -0.58 2.70
C ALA A 24 8.46 0.03 2.55
N GLY A 25 9.15 -0.20 1.43
CA GLY A 25 10.44 0.44 1.14
C GLY A 25 10.35 1.96 1.05
N GLN A 26 9.25 2.51 0.48
CA GLN A 26 9.02 3.96 0.46
C GLN A 26 8.75 4.50 1.88
N THR A 27 8.00 3.78 2.72
CA THR A 27 7.77 4.15 4.12
C THR A 27 9.06 4.15 4.92
N LYS A 28 9.93 3.15 4.72
CA LYS A 28 11.25 3.11 5.35
C LYS A 28 12.12 4.29 4.91
N ALA A 29 12.10 4.63 3.62
CA ALA A 29 12.81 5.80 3.12
C ALA A 29 12.28 7.12 3.71
N VAL A 30 10.99 7.21 4.02
CA VAL A 30 10.42 8.37 4.74
C VAL A 30 10.98 8.47 6.16
N GLU A 31 11.07 7.35 6.89
CA GLU A 31 11.68 7.30 8.22
C GLU A 31 13.15 7.75 8.19
N ASP A 32 13.95 7.13 7.33
CA ASP A 32 15.38 7.43 7.23
C ASP A 32 15.60 8.90 6.82
N ARG A 33 14.76 9.41 5.90
CA ARG A 33 14.85 10.80 5.47
C ARG A 33 14.45 11.78 6.58
N THR A 34 13.44 11.44 7.37
CA THR A 34 13.02 12.24 8.54
C THR A 34 14.16 12.34 9.55
N ALA A 35 14.82 11.22 9.86
CA ALA A 35 15.96 11.20 10.78
C ALA A 35 17.11 12.09 10.29
N VAL A 36 17.52 11.95 9.02
CA VAL A 36 18.59 12.77 8.43
C VAL A 36 18.24 14.26 8.47
N LEU A 37 17.00 14.63 8.12
CA LEU A 37 16.58 16.02 8.09
C LEU A 37 16.52 16.64 9.49
N LEU A 38 16.10 15.89 10.51
CA LEU A 38 16.10 16.38 11.88
C LEU A 38 17.51 16.53 12.46
N ALA A 39 18.41 15.58 12.16
CA ALA A 39 19.78 15.64 12.64
C ALA A 39 20.59 16.79 12.02
N THR A 40 20.32 17.15 10.76
CA THR A 40 21.13 18.14 10.02
C THR A 40 20.53 19.54 10.00
N ARG A 41 19.25 19.70 10.34
CA ARG A 41 18.58 20.99 10.30
C ARG A 41 18.83 21.78 11.59
N GLY A 42 19.55 22.89 11.46
CA GLY A 42 19.90 23.75 12.60
C GLY A 42 18.82 24.71 13.12
N ARG A 43 17.59 24.70 12.59
CA ARG A 43 16.51 25.63 13.03
C ARG A 43 15.14 25.00 13.11
N THR A 44 14.36 25.37 14.12
CA THR A 44 12.94 25.03 14.29
C THR A 44 12.01 26.06 13.62
N PHE A 45 10.72 26.03 13.96
CA PHE A 45 9.76 27.08 13.58
C PHE A 45 9.85 28.27 14.55
N SER A 46 9.44 29.47 14.11
CA SER A 46 9.53 30.69 14.92
C SER A 46 8.77 30.66 16.25
N TYR A 47 7.78 29.77 16.38
CA TYR A 47 7.01 29.51 17.60
C TYR A 47 7.29 28.10 18.17
N GLY A 48 8.44 27.52 17.83
CA GLY A 48 8.87 26.22 18.33
C GLY A 48 9.29 26.26 19.79
N ASN A 49 9.44 25.08 20.40
CA ASN A 49 9.82 24.90 21.79
C ASN A 49 11.33 24.68 21.97
N ALA A 50 12.09 24.60 20.88
CA ALA A 50 13.55 24.44 20.88
C ALA A 50 14.21 25.32 19.83
N GLU A 51 15.51 25.58 19.98
CA GLU A 51 16.31 26.29 18.96
C GLU A 51 16.67 25.37 17.79
N GLN A 52 16.96 24.10 18.08
CA GLN A 52 17.43 23.11 17.11
C GLN A 52 16.35 22.06 16.79
N ALA A 53 16.32 21.58 15.56
CA ALA A 53 15.26 20.67 15.10
C ALA A 53 15.28 19.31 15.81
N HIS A 54 16.45 18.81 16.20
CA HIS A 54 16.55 17.53 16.90
C HIS A 54 16.12 17.62 18.38
N ASP A 55 16.00 18.81 18.95
CA ASP A 55 15.51 19.03 20.31
C ASP A 55 14.01 19.41 20.35
N GLU A 56 13.39 19.67 19.19
CA GLU A 56 11.97 20.06 19.12
C GLU A 56 11.05 18.89 19.51
N PRO A 57 10.32 18.95 20.63
CA PRO A 57 9.52 17.83 21.12
C PRO A 57 8.45 17.37 20.13
N LEU A 58 7.81 18.31 19.43
CA LEU A 58 6.81 17.99 18.42
C LEU A 58 7.41 17.27 17.22
N PHE A 59 8.66 17.56 16.85
CA PHE A 59 9.34 16.85 15.76
C PHE A 59 9.73 15.44 16.18
N LEU A 60 10.24 15.28 17.40
CA LEU A 60 10.59 13.97 17.96
C LEU A 60 9.36 13.06 18.11
N GLU A 61 8.22 13.60 18.55
CA GLU A 61 6.93 12.89 18.58
C GLU A 61 6.58 12.30 17.20
N LYS A 62 6.63 13.14 16.16
CA LYS A 62 6.26 12.75 14.79
C LYS A 62 7.26 11.78 14.19
N ALA A 63 8.56 11.95 14.49
CA ALA A 63 9.60 11.00 14.10
C ALA A 63 9.38 9.62 14.75
N GLY A 64 9.03 9.58 16.04
CA GLY A 64 8.68 8.34 16.75
C GLY A 64 7.44 7.67 16.16
N GLU A 65 6.43 8.45 15.77
CA GLU A 65 5.25 7.93 15.08
C GLU A 65 5.59 7.35 13.69
N ILE A 66 6.38 8.06 12.89
CA ILE A 66 6.84 7.58 11.57
C ILE A 66 7.62 6.27 11.72
N SER A 67 8.53 6.18 12.70
CA SER A 67 9.30 4.96 12.96
C SER A 67 8.39 3.79 13.35
N SER A 68 7.41 4.04 14.22
CA SER A 68 6.42 3.03 14.62
C SER A 68 5.59 2.53 13.43
N ILE A 69 5.17 3.44 12.55
CA ILE A 69 4.46 3.08 11.32
C ILE A 69 5.35 2.24 10.40
N SER A 70 6.59 2.68 10.15
CA SER A 70 7.58 1.97 9.34
C SER A 70 7.75 0.52 9.81
N PHE A 71 7.95 0.33 11.12
CA PHE A 71 8.04 -0.99 11.75
C PHE A 71 6.81 -1.87 11.47
N ILE A 72 5.60 -1.35 11.66
CA ILE A 72 4.36 -2.11 11.45
C ILE A 72 4.18 -2.48 9.97
N VAL A 73 4.45 -1.53 9.07
CA VAL A 73 4.32 -1.72 7.62
C VAL A 73 5.25 -2.83 7.12
N GLU A 74 6.52 -2.79 7.52
CA GLU A 74 7.51 -3.82 7.17
C GLU A 74 7.09 -5.20 7.68
N ASN A 75 6.75 -5.30 8.98
CA ASN A 75 6.39 -6.58 9.59
C ASN A 75 5.11 -7.18 9.00
N ALA A 76 4.14 -6.36 8.63
CA ALA A 76 2.92 -6.82 7.96
C ALA A 76 3.24 -7.47 6.59
N VAL A 77 4.10 -6.83 5.79
CA VAL A 77 4.53 -7.36 4.49
C VAL A 77 5.31 -8.67 4.68
N LEU A 78 6.28 -8.72 5.59
CA LEU A 78 7.06 -9.93 5.85
C LEU A 78 6.18 -11.10 6.34
N ARG A 79 5.17 -10.81 7.16
CA ARG A 79 4.22 -11.83 7.64
C ARG A 79 3.38 -12.41 6.51
N ALA A 80 2.96 -11.60 5.54
CA ALA A 80 2.23 -12.08 4.36
C ALA A 80 3.15 -12.79 3.37
N ALA A 81 4.42 -12.40 3.25
CA ALA A 81 5.41 -13.09 2.44
C ALA A 81 5.59 -14.54 2.92
N ARG A 82 5.70 -14.76 4.24
CA ARG A 82 5.71 -16.10 4.84
C ARG A 82 4.46 -16.93 4.52
N SER A 83 3.29 -16.28 4.33
CA SER A 83 2.09 -16.99 3.88
C SER A 83 2.21 -17.45 2.42
N LEU A 84 2.83 -16.67 1.54
CA LEU A 84 3.11 -17.09 0.17
C LEU A 84 4.19 -18.18 0.10
N ASP A 85 5.21 -18.13 0.95
CA ASP A 85 6.22 -19.20 1.02
C ASP A 85 5.58 -20.54 1.37
N ARG A 86 4.60 -20.54 2.28
CA ARG A 86 3.79 -21.73 2.56
C ARG A 86 3.05 -22.23 1.34
N VAL A 87 2.52 -21.36 0.47
CA VAL A 87 1.87 -21.81 -0.78
C VAL A 87 2.86 -22.59 -1.65
N ILE A 88 4.09 -22.10 -1.75
CA ILE A 88 5.15 -22.77 -2.54
C ILE A 88 5.43 -24.17 -1.97
N GLN A 89 5.48 -24.32 -0.65
CA GLN A 89 5.68 -25.61 0.02
C GLN A 89 4.54 -26.60 -0.18
N HIS A 90 3.34 -26.14 -0.55
CA HIS A 90 2.15 -26.97 -0.71
C HIS A 90 1.73 -27.16 -2.17
N LEU A 91 2.56 -26.81 -3.16
CA LEU A 91 2.19 -26.81 -4.59
C LEU A 91 1.58 -28.12 -5.10
N ASP A 92 2.08 -29.26 -4.61
CA ASP A 92 1.65 -30.60 -5.03
C ASP A 92 0.82 -31.32 -3.94
N LEU A 93 0.39 -30.61 -2.90
CA LEU A 93 -0.38 -31.16 -1.79
C LEU A 93 -1.89 -30.86 -1.94
N PRO A 94 -2.80 -31.73 -1.46
CA PRO A 94 -4.25 -31.50 -1.49
C PRO A 94 -4.69 -30.19 -0.79
N SER A 95 -3.89 -29.67 0.13
CA SER A 95 -4.16 -28.42 0.85
C SER A 95 -3.75 -27.16 0.08
N TYR A 96 -3.19 -27.28 -1.12
CA TYR A 96 -2.72 -26.15 -1.93
C TYR A 96 -3.74 -25.00 -2.01
N ASP A 97 -4.99 -25.30 -2.36
CA ASP A 97 -6.03 -24.29 -2.59
C ASP A 97 -6.39 -23.54 -1.31
N SER A 98 -6.48 -24.23 -0.17
CA SER A 98 -6.82 -23.58 1.11
C SER A 98 -5.67 -22.69 1.59
N VAL A 99 -4.42 -23.14 1.46
CA VAL A 99 -3.22 -22.35 1.79
C VAL A 99 -3.11 -21.12 0.89
N LEU A 100 -3.37 -21.27 -0.41
CA LEU A 100 -3.38 -20.17 -1.36
C LEU A 100 -4.44 -19.11 -1.02
N GLN A 101 -5.65 -19.52 -0.65
CA GLN A 101 -6.71 -18.59 -0.24
C GLN A 101 -6.36 -17.83 1.04
N LEU A 102 -5.73 -18.50 2.03
CA LEU A 102 -5.24 -17.85 3.24
C LEU A 102 -4.15 -16.82 2.93
N ALA A 103 -3.20 -17.15 2.05
CA ALA A 103 -2.15 -16.22 1.64
C ALA A 103 -2.73 -15.00 0.89
N ALA A 104 -3.75 -15.20 0.06
CA ALA A 104 -4.45 -14.12 -0.63
C ALA A 104 -5.24 -13.21 0.33
N ALA A 105 -5.83 -13.79 1.37
CA ALA A 105 -6.47 -13.03 2.44
C ALA A 105 -5.45 -12.19 3.23
N ASP A 106 -4.28 -12.77 3.58
CA ASP A 106 -3.22 -12.04 4.28
C ASP A 106 -2.67 -10.89 3.43
N ALA A 107 -2.41 -11.09 2.13
CA ALA A 107 -2.01 -10.00 1.23
C ALA A 107 -3.07 -8.88 1.14
N ALA A 108 -4.37 -9.23 1.19
CA ALA A 108 -5.44 -8.24 1.24
C ALA A 108 -5.46 -7.46 2.56
N LYS A 109 -5.25 -8.13 3.71
CA LYS A 109 -5.16 -7.45 5.02
C LYS A 109 -4.00 -6.45 5.03
N VAL A 110 -2.84 -6.86 4.52
CA VAL A 110 -1.68 -5.97 4.37
C VAL A 110 -2.09 -4.73 3.59
N LYS A 111 -2.69 -4.89 2.41
CA LYS A 111 -3.13 -3.73 1.62
C LYS A 111 -4.07 -2.79 2.37
N VAL A 112 -5.11 -3.35 3.02
CA VAL A 112 -6.10 -2.55 3.74
C VAL A 112 -5.47 -1.78 4.89
N ALA A 113 -4.54 -2.41 5.61
CA ALA A 113 -3.90 -1.81 6.76
C ALA A 113 -2.79 -0.81 6.39
N ILE A 114 -1.88 -1.18 5.50
CA ILE A 114 -0.64 -0.40 5.30
C ILE A 114 -0.81 0.80 4.38
N ASP A 115 -1.73 0.77 3.40
CA ASP A 115 -1.91 1.89 2.47
C ASP A 115 -2.21 3.22 3.19
N PRO A 116 -3.18 3.30 4.12
CA PRO A 116 -3.42 4.54 4.87
C PRO A 116 -2.28 4.88 5.83
N LEU A 117 -1.63 3.89 6.45
CA LEU A 117 -0.52 4.12 7.37
C LEU A 117 0.71 4.70 6.65
N ALA A 118 1.08 4.13 5.51
CA ALA A 118 2.20 4.61 4.70
C ALA A 118 1.97 6.05 4.21
N LEU A 119 0.73 6.38 3.80
CA LEU A 119 0.37 7.76 3.46
C LEU A 119 0.44 8.69 4.68
N LYS A 120 0.01 8.23 5.86
CA LYS A 120 0.15 8.99 7.11
C LYS A 120 1.61 9.30 7.41
N ALA A 121 2.51 8.32 7.37
CA ALA A 121 3.94 8.53 7.58
C ALA A 121 4.52 9.55 6.60
N ALA A 122 4.18 9.43 5.32
CA ALA A 122 4.64 10.39 4.30
C ALA A 122 4.10 11.82 4.56
N ASN A 123 2.87 11.96 5.06
CA ASN A 123 2.31 13.26 5.44
C ASN A 123 3.00 13.85 6.68
N LEU A 124 3.20 13.04 7.72
CA LEU A 124 3.86 13.46 8.97
C LEU A 124 5.27 14.00 8.69
N MET A 125 5.99 13.42 7.72
CA MET A 125 7.30 13.95 7.33
C MET A 125 7.21 15.42 6.88
N PHE A 126 6.14 15.83 6.17
CA PHE A 126 5.97 17.23 5.77
C PHE A 126 5.78 18.19 6.95
N GLU A 127 5.14 17.73 8.03
CA GLU A 127 4.96 18.51 9.25
C GLU A 127 6.29 18.76 9.98
N VAL A 128 7.23 17.82 9.86
CA VAL A 128 8.57 17.92 10.44
C VAL A 128 9.49 18.81 9.58
N ILE A 129 9.52 18.57 8.27
CA ILE A 129 10.52 19.18 7.39
C ILE A 129 10.15 20.61 6.96
N GLY A 130 8.86 20.97 7.03
CA GLY A 130 8.33 22.27 6.64
C GLY A 130 8.54 22.61 5.16
N ALA A 131 8.02 23.78 4.75
CA ALA A 131 8.07 24.21 3.34
C ALA A 131 9.49 24.35 2.77
N SER A 132 10.47 24.72 3.60
CA SER A 132 11.87 24.93 3.16
C SER A 132 12.58 23.65 2.71
N ALA A 133 12.08 22.47 3.08
CA ALA A 133 12.66 21.19 2.65
C ALA A 133 11.98 20.62 1.39
N MET A 134 11.04 21.35 0.78
CA MET A 134 10.30 20.95 -0.43
C MET A 134 10.98 21.34 -1.75
N GLY A 135 12.31 21.50 -1.73
CA GLY A 135 13.08 21.86 -2.92
C GLY A 135 13.04 20.78 -4.00
N ARG A 136 13.09 21.21 -5.27
CA ARG A 136 13.20 20.28 -6.41
C ARG A 136 14.45 19.42 -6.35
N ASP A 137 15.50 19.87 -5.66
CA ASP A 137 16.76 19.13 -5.53
C ASP A 137 16.67 18.02 -4.46
N THR A 138 15.78 18.16 -3.46
CA THR A 138 15.63 17.17 -2.39
C THR A 138 14.61 16.10 -2.75
N LEU A 139 13.60 16.42 -3.56
CA LEU A 139 12.53 15.52 -4.01
C LEU A 139 11.86 14.73 -2.88
N ASN A 140 11.74 15.33 -1.68
CA ASN A 140 11.17 14.65 -0.51
C ASN A 140 9.71 14.21 -0.76
N ASP A 141 9.00 14.94 -1.61
CA ASP A 141 7.62 14.66 -2.03
C ASP A 141 7.47 13.37 -2.86
N ARG A 142 8.57 12.85 -3.42
CA ARG A 142 8.55 11.62 -4.24
C ARG A 142 8.02 10.42 -3.48
N HIS A 143 8.31 10.32 -2.19
CA HIS A 143 7.88 9.18 -1.38
C HIS A 143 6.36 9.17 -1.23
N TRP A 144 5.76 10.32 -0.92
CA TRP A 144 4.32 10.49 -0.88
C TRP A 144 3.67 10.17 -2.24
N ARG A 145 4.21 10.74 -3.34
CA ARG A 145 3.69 10.50 -4.70
C ARG A 145 3.76 9.04 -5.11
N ASN A 146 4.87 8.37 -4.78
CA ASN A 146 5.06 6.94 -5.06
C ASN A 146 4.02 6.10 -4.30
N ILE A 147 3.90 6.31 -2.98
CA ILE A 147 2.93 5.60 -2.13
C ILE A 147 1.50 5.85 -2.62
N ARG A 148 1.15 7.10 -2.92
CA ARG A 148 -0.19 7.45 -3.41
C ARG A 148 -0.49 6.80 -4.75
N THR A 149 0.45 6.79 -5.66
CA THR A 149 0.30 6.12 -6.96
C THR A 149 0.10 4.61 -6.78
N LEU A 150 0.99 3.95 -6.03
CA LEU A 150 0.98 2.49 -5.86
C LEU A 150 -0.28 2.00 -5.11
N SER A 151 -0.71 2.72 -4.08
CA SER A 151 -1.91 2.37 -3.30
C SER A 151 -3.20 2.37 -4.15
N THR A 152 -3.24 3.13 -5.24
CA THR A 152 -4.42 3.19 -6.14
C THR A 152 -4.56 2.01 -7.09
N HIS A 153 -3.53 1.17 -7.26
CA HIS A 153 -3.54 0.05 -8.21
C HIS A 153 -4.73 -0.90 -8.01
N ASN A 154 -5.22 -1.04 -6.78
CA ASN A 154 -6.43 -1.80 -6.47
C ASN A 154 -7.23 -1.06 -5.38
N SER A 155 -8.56 -1.14 -5.41
CA SER A 155 -9.39 -0.52 -4.37
C SER A 155 -9.18 -1.18 -3.02
N VAL A 156 -8.77 -0.37 -2.03
CA VAL A 156 -8.72 -0.76 -0.61
C VAL A 156 -10.12 -1.17 -0.12
N SER A 157 -11.15 -0.41 -0.48
CA SER A 157 -12.54 -0.69 -0.07
C SER A 157 -13.04 -2.05 -0.57
N LEU A 158 -12.71 -2.43 -1.81
CA LEU A 158 -13.08 -3.74 -2.34
C LEU A 158 -12.35 -4.87 -1.59
N LYS A 159 -11.09 -4.66 -1.21
CA LYS A 159 -10.31 -5.62 -0.41
C LYS A 159 -10.89 -5.76 0.99
N ALA A 160 -11.24 -4.65 1.63
CA ALA A 160 -11.90 -4.63 2.94
C ALA A 160 -13.23 -5.37 2.90
N LYS A 161 -14.06 -5.15 1.86
CA LYS A 161 -15.32 -5.88 1.67
C LYS A 161 -15.11 -7.39 1.59
N VAL A 162 -14.13 -7.85 0.79
CA VAL A 162 -13.81 -9.29 0.69
C VAL A 162 -13.40 -9.87 2.04
N LEU A 163 -12.58 -9.15 2.80
CA LEU A 163 -12.18 -9.56 4.16
C LEU A 163 -13.37 -9.60 5.12
N GLY A 164 -14.29 -8.64 5.03
CA GLY A 164 -15.53 -8.63 5.81
C GLY A 164 -16.44 -9.82 5.49
N ASP A 165 -16.57 -10.18 4.21
CA ASP A 165 -17.29 -11.38 3.77
C ASP A 165 -16.69 -12.68 4.34
N ILE A 166 -15.36 -12.77 4.43
CA ILE A 166 -14.68 -13.90 5.05
C ILE A 166 -14.96 -13.94 6.56
N LEU A 167 -14.87 -12.80 7.22
CA LEU A 167 -15.05 -12.67 8.67
C LEU A 167 -16.47 -13.05 9.11
N VAL A 168 -17.47 -12.45 8.46
CA VAL A 168 -18.89 -12.52 8.84
C VAL A 168 -19.58 -13.69 8.18
N ASN A 169 -19.44 -13.83 6.86
CA ASN A 169 -20.22 -14.79 6.06
C ASN A 169 -19.49 -16.12 5.81
N LYS A 170 -18.28 -16.29 6.37
CA LYS A 170 -17.42 -17.48 6.21
C LYS A 170 -17.16 -17.88 4.76
N LYS A 171 -17.23 -16.90 3.85
CA LYS A 171 -16.93 -17.12 2.43
C LYS A 171 -15.44 -17.40 2.26
N LEU A 172 -15.11 -18.21 1.25
CA LEU A 172 -13.73 -18.41 0.83
C LEU A 172 -13.21 -17.20 0.03
N TYR A 173 -11.89 -16.95 0.09
CA TYR A 173 -11.28 -15.89 -0.71
C TYR A 173 -11.27 -16.26 -2.19
N GLN A 174 -12.17 -15.69 -2.99
CA GLN A 174 -12.23 -15.96 -4.42
C GLN A 174 -11.18 -15.16 -5.21
N ILE A 175 -10.04 -15.78 -5.48
CA ILE A 175 -8.89 -15.20 -6.21
C ILE A 175 -9.26 -14.79 -7.65
N SER A 176 -10.25 -15.44 -8.27
CA SER A 176 -10.77 -15.12 -9.61
C SER A 176 -11.66 -13.87 -9.64
N ALA A 177 -12.40 -13.57 -8.57
CA ALA A 177 -13.34 -12.44 -8.51
C ALA A 177 -12.62 -11.08 -8.52
N ILE A 178 -11.39 -11.02 -8.03
CA ILE A 178 -10.62 -9.78 -7.90
C ILE A 178 -10.03 -9.33 -9.25
N SER A 179 -9.68 -10.27 -10.12
CA SER A 179 -9.26 -9.96 -11.50
C SER A 179 -10.38 -9.35 -12.35
N ASN A 180 -11.64 -9.65 -12.06
CA ASN A 180 -12.78 -9.11 -12.80
C ASN A 180 -13.18 -7.69 -12.34
N LEU A 181 -12.71 -7.22 -11.19
CA LEU A 181 -12.97 -5.87 -10.72
C LEU A 181 -12.12 -4.80 -11.43
N ALA A 182 -10.96 -5.18 -11.99
CA ALA A 182 -10.22 -4.33 -12.93
C ALA A 182 -10.91 -4.23 -14.31
N LEU A 183 -11.86 -5.14 -14.61
CA LEU A 183 -12.62 -5.17 -15.87
C LEU A 183 -13.98 -4.47 -15.77
N TYR A 184 -14.34 -3.86 -14.63
CA TYR A 184 -15.53 -3.00 -14.53
C TYR A 184 -15.33 -1.61 -15.17
N VAL A 185 -14.16 -1.36 -15.75
CA VAL A 185 -13.96 -0.36 -16.81
C VAL A 185 -13.81 -1.09 -18.16
N LYS A 186 -14.82 -1.87 -18.56
CA LYS A 186 -15.01 -2.12 -20.00
C LYS A 186 -15.36 -0.78 -20.62
N ARG A 187 -14.37 -0.02 -21.09
CA ARG A 187 -14.62 1.04 -22.07
C ARG A 187 -15.39 0.37 -23.21
N PRO A 188 -16.62 0.80 -23.55
CA PRO A 188 -17.26 0.29 -24.75
C PRO A 188 -16.32 0.58 -25.91
N LYS A 189 -16.00 -0.44 -26.71
CA LYS A 189 -15.07 -0.33 -27.85
C LYS A 189 -15.47 0.78 -28.85
N ASN A 190 -16.68 1.32 -28.74
CA ASN A 190 -17.19 2.44 -29.52
C ASN A 190 -18.01 3.41 -28.64
N LEU A 191 -17.35 4.39 -28.00
CA LEU A 191 -18.02 5.48 -27.27
C LEU A 191 -19.11 6.18 -28.10
N ARG A 192 -18.92 6.29 -29.42
CA ARG A 192 -19.89 6.87 -30.36
C ARG A 192 -21.23 6.15 -30.36
N ARG A 193 -21.27 4.80 -30.31
CA ARG A 193 -22.53 4.04 -30.33
C ARG A 193 -23.31 4.18 -29.01
N TYR A 194 -22.59 4.23 -27.88
CA TYR A 194 -23.21 4.40 -26.56
C TYR A 194 -23.85 5.79 -26.39
N LEU A 195 -23.17 6.85 -26.86
CA LEU A 195 -23.72 8.21 -26.84
C LEU A 195 -24.91 8.41 -27.80
N ILE A 196 -24.93 7.70 -28.93
CA ILE A 196 -26.09 7.69 -29.85
C ILE A 196 -27.29 6.99 -29.21
N GLN A 197 -27.06 5.90 -28.46
CA GLN A 197 -28.13 5.14 -27.81
C GLN A 197 -28.74 5.92 -26.63
N LEU A 198 -27.94 6.66 -25.86
CA LEU A 198 -28.42 7.55 -24.80
C LEU A 198 -29.21 8.76 -25.34
N ARG A 199 -28.89 9.25 -26.54
CA ARG A 199 -29.67 10.32 -27.19
C ARG A 199 -31.04 9.85 -27.70
N LYS A 200 -31.16 8.57 -28.09
CA LYS A 200 -32.43 7.99 -28.55
C LYS A 200 -33.41 7.63 -27.43
N GLN A 201 -32.96 7.62 -26.17
CA GLN A 201 -33.81 7.34 -25.00
C GLN A 201 -34.29 8.62 -24.28
N ARG A 202 -33.98 9.80 -24.82
CA ARG A 202 -34.41 11.11 -24.30
C ARG A 202 -35.41 11.85 -25.20
N ILE A 203 -36.05 11.13 -26.12
CA ILE A 203 -37.21 11.55 -26.90
C ILE A 203 -38.22 10.42 -26.81
#